data_AF-A0A1G5FC56-F1
#
_entry.id   AF-A0A1G5FC56-F1
#
_cell.length_a   1.000
_cell.length_b   1.000
_cell.length_c   1.000
_cell.angle_alpha   90.00
_cell.angle_beta   90.00
_cell.angle_gamma   90.00
#
_symmetry.space_group_name_H-M   'P 1'
#
loop_
_entity.id
_entity.type
_entity.pdbx_description
1 polymer ?
#
loop_
_entity_poly.entity_id
_entity_poly.type
_entity_poly.pdbx_seq_one_letter_code
_entity_poly.pdbx_strand_id
1 'polypeptide(L)'
;MRFIFYSLALSLFAAACSVGRKAPAARITSNELLERLYLKDLSIRALDAETDTVNLEKHDQIHREQVFQLLAENKVITAKDKMRAAWILQHTAAKFCDGELTSTSAENFLLAYKLSSTALAMLEKDRDTLTIQKENLARIVALNYDRYLLFTKGYQKFGTQFIFDDHTQEMLLAPIDTTLASDAERAKHHVEPLKTLLAKNKYKPLRDE
;
A
#
# COMPACT_ATOMS: atom_id res chain seq x y z
N MET A 1 -67.51 -65.76 5.82
CA MET A 1 -66.61 -64.66 6.23
C MET A 1 -65.52 -64.50 5.18
N ARG A 2 -65.54 -63.41 4.40
CA ARG A 2 -64.52 -63.11 3.38
C ARG A 2 -63.51 -62.13 4.00
N PHE A 3 -62.24 -62.53 4.08
CA PHE A 3 -61.14 -61.63 4.45
C PHE A 3 -60.54 -61.03 3.18
N ILE A 4 -60.59 -59.70 3.08
CA ILE A 4 -59.95 -58.92 2.00
C ILE A 4 -58.61 -58.42 2.56
N PHE A 5 -57.50 -58.91 2.01
CA PHE A 5 -56.17 -58.39 2.29
C PHE A 5 -55.92 -57.18 1.37
N TYR A 6 -55.80 -55.98 1.95
CA TYR A 6 -55.29 -54.80 1.25
C TYR A 6 -53.77 -54.72 1.45
N SER A 7 -53.01 -54.99 0.38
CA SER A 7 -51.57 -54.69 0.32
C SER A 7 -51.37 -53.21 0.06
N LEU A 8 -50.94 -52.47 1.09
CA LEU A 8 -50.53 -51.07 0.98
C LEU A 8 -49.09 -51.03 0.45
N ALA A 9 -48.92 -50.75 -0.84
CA ALA A 9 -47.59 -50.52 -1.42
C ALA A 9 -47.13 -49.10 -1.06
N LEU A 10 -46.19 -49.00 -0.12
CA LEU A 10 -45.58 -47.74 0.31
C LEU A 10 -44.42 -47.39 -0.65
N SER A 11 -44.67 -46.52 -1.62
CA SER A 11 -43.63 -46.02 -2.53
C SER A 11 -42.76 -44.97 -1.83
N LEU A 12 -41.56 -45.37 -1.39
CA LEU A 12 -40.51 -44.46 -0.94
C LEU A 12 -39.93 -43.71 -2.17
N PHE A 13 -40.34 -42.47 -2.37
CA PHE A 13 -39.64 -41.53 -3.26
C PHE A 13 -38.36 -41.06 -2.57
N ALA A 14 -37.23 -41.69 -2.91
CA ALA A 14 -35.91 -41.17 -2.57
C ALA A 14 -35.61 -39.96 -3.46
N ALA A 15 -35.87 -38.75 -2.96
CA ALA A 15 -35.39 -37.53 -3.58
C ALA A 15 -33.86 -37.47 -3.43
N ALA A 16 -33.14 -37.94 -4.44
CA ALA A 16 -31.70 -37.78 -4.53
C ALA A 16 -31.41 -36.28 -4.71
N CYS A 17 -30.97 -35.62 -3.64
CA CYS A 17 -30.38 -34.29 -3.74
C CYS A 17 -29.16 -34.40 -4.67
N SER A 18 -29.27 -33.88 -5.90
CA SER A 18 -28.10 -33.66 -6.73
C SER A 18 -27.28 -32.56 -6.04
N VAL A 19 -26.20 -32.97 -5.38
CA VAL A 19 -25.17 -32.04 -4.92
C VAL A 19 -24.53 -31.48 -6.18
N GLY A 20 -25.10 -30.40 -6.71
CA GLY A 20 -24.52 -29.63 -7.79
C GLY A 20 -23.15 -29.14 -7.33
N ARG A 21 -22.09 -29.78 -7.82
CA ARG A 21 -20.72 -29.30 -7.63
C ARG A 21 -20.65 -27.89 -8.21
N LYS A 22 -20.69 -26.87 -7.35
CA LYS A 22 -20.42 -25.49 -7.77
C LYS A 22 -19.07 -25.49 -8.47
N ALA A 23 -19.02 -25.01 -9.72
CA ALA A 23 -17.77 -24.80 -10.41
C ALA A 23 -16.86 -23.94 -9.52
N PRO A 24 -15.57 -24.29 -9.38
CA PRO A 24 -14.65 -23.47 -8.59
C PRO A 24 -14.65 -22.05 -9.17
N ALA A 25 -14.85 -21.06 -8.30
CA ALA A 25 -14.81 -19.66 -8.70
C ALA A 25 -13.49 -19.38 -9.42
N ALA A 26 -13.55 -18.66 -10.54
CA ALA A 26 -12.36 -18.25 -11.28
C ALA A 26 -11.40 -17.51 -10.33
N ARG A 27 -10.14 -17.95 -10.27
CA ARG A 27 -9.13 -17.27 -9.46
C ARG A 27 -8.88 -15.89 -10.06
N ILE A 28 -9.09 -14.84 -9.27
CA ILE A 28 -8.73 -13.47 -9.67
C ILE A 28 -7.21 -13.39 -9.73
N THR A 29 -6.66 -13.11 -10.90
CA THR A 29 -5.22 -12.92 -11.12
C THR A 29 -4.85 -11.45 -11.05
N SER A 30 -3.59 -11.16 -10.72
CA SER A 30 -3.07 -9.80 -10.71
C SER A 30 -3.04 -9.19 -12.11
N ASN A 31 -3.12 -7.86 -12.17
CA ASN A 31 -3.12 -7.08 -13.39
C ASN A 31 -1.70 -6.99 -13.99
N GLU A 32 -1.51 -7.55 -15.18
CA GLU A 32 -0.20 -7.58 -15.86
C GLU A 32 0.31 -6.18 -16.25
N LEU A 33 -0.57 -5.25 -16.61
CA LEU A 33 -0.15 -3.88 -16.93
C LEU A 33 0.44 -3.22 -15.69
N LEU A 34 -0.20 -3.37 -14.54
CA LEU A 34 0.27 -2.80 -13.28
C LEU A 34 1.60 -3.41 -12.82
N GLU A 35 1.81 -4.70 -13.09
CA GLU A 35 3.12 -5.33 -12.92
C GLU A 35 4.20 -4.70 -13.79
N ARG A 36 3.92 -4.50 -15.08
CA ARG A 36 4.87 -3.88 -15.99
C ARG A 36 5.20 -2.45 -15.57
N LEU A 37 4.21 -1.66 -15.15
CA LEU A 37 4.42 -0.30 -14.66
C LEU A 37 5.31 -0.30 -13.42
N TYR A 38 5.04 -1.17 -12.44
CA TYR A 38 5.86 -1.30 -11.23
C TYR A 38 7.31 -1.69 -11.53
N LEU A 39 7.52 -2.73 -12.35
CA LEU A 39 8.88 -3.17 -12.71
C LEU A 39 9.63 -2.08 -13.50
N LYS A 40 8.91 -1.35 -14.37
CA LYS A 40 9.49 -0.22 -15.10
C LYS A 40 9.90 0.89 -14.14
N ASP A 41 9.07 1.21 -13.16
CA ASP A 41 9.34 2.20 -12.11
C ASP A 41 10.62 1.89 -11.34
N LEU A 42 10.78 0.63 -10.90
CA LEU A 42 12.00 0.16 -10.25
C LEU A 42 13.23 0.29 -11.15
N SER A 43 13.11 -0.10 -12.42
CA SER A 43 14.23 -0.03 -13.38
C SER A 43 14.66 1.41 -13.68
N ILE A 44 13.70 2.34 -13.74
CA ILE A 44 13.99 3.76 -13.99
C ILE A 44 14.72 4.35 -12.79
N ARG A 45 14.29 4.03 -11.57
CA ARG A 45 14.94 4.49 -10.34
C ARG A 45 16.34 3.93 -10.15
N ALA A 46 16.56 2.67 -10.52
CA ALA A 46 17.90 2.08 -10.54
C ALA A 46 18.82 2.83 -11.53
N LEU A 47 18.33 3.13 -12.74
CA LEU A 47 19.08 3.90 -13.72
C LEU A 47 19.37 5.32 -13.22
N ASP A 48 18.37 6.03 -12.70
CA ASP A 48 18.54 7.39 -12.21
C ASP A 48 19.54 7.47 -11.05
N ALA A 49 19.51 6.50 -10.14
CA ALA A 49 20.50 6.41 -9.06
C ALA A 49 21.94 6.20 -9.58
N GLU A 50 22.12 5.62 -10.76
CA GLU A 50 23.42 5.42 -11.40
C GLU A 50 23.87 6.60 -12.24
N THR A 51 22.94 7.30 -12.90
CA THR A 51 23.27 8.28 -13.95
C THR A 51 22.87 9.71 -13.64
N ASP A 52 21.89 9.94 -12.76
CA ASP A 52 21.31 11.26 -12.46
C ASP A 52 20.84 11.99 -13.74
N THR A 53 20.36 11.24 -14.73
CA THR A 53 19.96 11.78 -16.04
C THR A 53 18.49 11.60 -16.36
N VAL A 54 17.70 10.96 -15.49
CA VAL A 54 16.32 10.64 -15.79
C VAL A 54 15.40 11.73 -15.25
N ASN A 55 14.51 12.23 -16.10
CA ASN A 55 13.38 13.01 -15.60
C ASN A 55 12.33 12.07 -14.99
N LEU A 56 12.48 11.75 -13.69
CA LEU A 56 11.60 10.85 -12.96
C LEU A 56 10.14 11.28 -13.01
N GLU A 57 9.84 12.57 -12.80
CA GLU A 57 8.45 13.05 -12.72
C GLU A 57 7.70 12.85 -14.04
N LYS A 58 8.37 12.99 -15.19
CA LYS A 58 7.73 12.69 -16.49
C LYS A 58 7.25 11.23 -16.57
N HIS A 59 8.03 10.29 -16.03
CA HIS A 59 7.65 8.88 -16.00
C HIS A 59 6.61 8.59 -14.91
N ASP A 60 6.80 9.15 -13.73
CA ASP A 60 5.91 8.97 -12.58
C ASP A 60 4.50 9.50 -12.91
N GLN A 61 4.38 10.65 -13.57
CA GLN A 61 3.09 11.18 -14.00
C GLN A 61 2.35 10.19 -14.91
N ILE A 62 3.01 9.66 -15.95
CA ILE A 62 2.40 8.69 -16.88
C ILE A 62 1.96 7.44 -16.12
N HIS A 63 2.80 6.91 -15.23
CA HIS A 63 2.45 5.73 -14.44
C HIS A 63 1.27 5.99 -13.50
N ARG A 64 1.21 7.15 -12.83
CA ARG A 64 0.10 7.54 -11.95
C ARG A 64 -1.22 7.65 -12.72
N GLU A 65 -1.21 8.26 -13.90
CA GLU A 65 -2.40 8.35 -14.76
C GLU A 65 -2.94 6.96 -15.15
N GLN A 66 -2.05 6.01 -15.47
CA GLN A 66 -2.44 4.62 -15.74
C GLN A 66 -3.02 3.93 -14.49
N VAL A 67 -2.45 4.17 -13.30
CA VAL A 67 -2.99 3.65 -12.04
C VAL A 67 -4.39 4.19 -11.78
N PHE A 68 -4.63 5.49 -12.01
CA PHE A 68 -5.97 6.07 -11.86
C PHE A 68 -6.98 5.45 -12.82
N GLN A 69 -6.60 5.22 -14.08
CA GLN A 69 -7.46 4.53 -15.04
C GLN A 69 -7.82 3.11 -14.56
N LEU A 70 -6.82 2.35 -14.10
CA LEU A 70 -7.03 1.00 -13.57
C LEU A 70 -7.91 0.99 -12.31
N LEU A 71 -7.79 1.99 -11.44
CA LEU A 71 -8.67 2.16 -10.27
C LEU A 71 -10.10 2.47 -10.69
N ALA A 72 -10.30 3.41 -11.62
CA ALA A 72 -11.61 3.78 -12.14
C ALA A 72 -12.33 2.62 -12.83
N GLU A 73 -11.58 1.74 -13.50
CA GLU A 73 -12.08 0.52 -14.13
C GLU A 73 -12.23 -0.67 -13.17
N ASN A 74 -12.01 -0.47 -11.87
CA ASN A 74 -12.05 -1.51 -10.83
C ASN A 74 -11.10 -2.70 -11.12
N LYS A 75 -9.92 -2.42 -11.71
CA LYS A 75 -8.91 -3.42 -12.08
C LYS A 75 -7.79 -3.61 -11.05
N VAL A 76 -7.78 -2.84 -9.95
CA VAL A 76 -6.80 -2.95 -8.85
C VAL A 76 -7.39 -3.81 -7.72
N ILE A 77 -7.43 -5.13 -7.93
CA ILE A 77 -8.21 -6.04 -7.09
C ILE A 77 -7.35 -6.83 -6.12
N THR A 78 -6.28 -7.46 -6.60
CA THR A 78 -5.45 -8.35 -5.77
C THR A 78 -4.57 -7.55 -4.79
N ALA A 79 -4.02 -8.23 -3.78
CA ALA A 79 -3.08 -7.59 -2.86
C ALA A 79 -1.84 -7.05 -3.59
N LYS A 80 -1.33 -7.81 -4.58
CA LYS A 80 -0.21 -7.38 -5.42
C LYS A 80 -0.56 -6.16 -6.27
N ASP A 81 -1.79 -6.08 -6.80
CA ASP A 81 -2.22 -4.88 -7.54
C ASP A 81 -2.20 -3.65 -6.64
N LYS A 82 -2.81 -3.76 -5.46
CA LYS A 82 -2.88 -2.66 -4.50
C LYS A 82 -1.50 -2.22 -4.03
N MET A 83 -0.62 -3.18 -3.74
CA MET A 83 0.77 -2.90 -3.39
C MET A 83 1.50 -2.15 -4.51
N ARG A 84 1.43 -2.64 -5.75
CA ARG A 84 2.10 -2.02 -6.91
C ARG A 84 1.56 -0.62 -7.21
N ALA A 85 0.24 -0.45 -7.15
CA ALA A 85 -0.39 0.86 -7.27
C ALA A 85 0.07 1.83 -6.18
N ALA A 86 0.17 1.38 -4.92
CA ALA A 86 0.69 2.19 -3.82
C ALA A 86 2.14 2.62 -4.07
N TRP A 87 2.99 1.72 -4.56
CA TRP A 87 4.39 2.02 -4.91
C TRP A 87 4.51 3.10 -5.99
N ILE A 88 3.65 3.07 -7.01
CA ILE A 88 3.65 4.09 -8.06
C ILE A 88 3.14 5.43 -7.51
N LEU A 89 2.05 5.42 -6.74
CA LEU A 89 1.43 6.64 -6.22
C LEU A 89 2.30 7.35 -5.18
N GLN A 90 3.10 6.63 -4.40
CA GLN A 90 4.00 7.23 -3.42
C GLN A 90 5.11 8.08 -4.06
N HIS A 91 5.33 7.95 -5.36
CA HIS A 91 6.28 8.74 -6.15
C HIS A 91 5.65 9.98 -6.77
N THR A 92 4.63 10.55 -6.12
CA THR A 92 4.08 11.85 -6.53
C THR A 92 5.11 12.95 -6.24
N ALA A 93 5.46 13.75 -7.26
CA ALA A 93 6.49 14.77 -7.12
C ALA A 93 6.19 15.81 -6.03
N ALA A 94 7.29 16.32 -5.46
CA ALA A 94 7.28 17.55 -4.72
C ALA A 94 7.37 18.76 -5.68
N LYS A 95 6.88 19.91 -5.24
CA LYS A 95 6.96 21.20 -5.94
C LYS A 95 7.17 22.32 -4.92
N PHE A 96 7.73 23.44 -5.34
CA PHE A 96 7.72 24.65 -4.51
C PHE A 96 6.46 25.47 -4.79
N CYS A 97 5.78 25.90 -3.73
CA CYS A 97 4.63 26.82 -3.79
C CYS A 97 4.82 27.88 -2.70
N ASP A 98 4.82 29.16 -3.08
CA ASP A 98 5.01 30.29 -2.15
C ASP A 98 6.26 30.17 -1.25
N GLY A 99 7.34 29.60 -1.78
CA GLY A 99 8.60 29.40 -1.05
C GLY A 99 8.62 28.16 -0.15
N GLU A 100 7.56 27.35 -0.13
CA GLU A 100 7.49 26.11 0.64
C GLU A 100 7.51 24.87 -0.26
N LEU A 101 8.28 23.85 0.15
CA LEU A 101 8.25 22.53 -0.48
C LEU A 101 6.93 21.84 -0.14
N THR A 102 6.10 21.60 -1.15
CA THR A 102 4.82 20.90 -1.07
C THR A 102 4.77 19.74 -2.07
N SER A 103 3.65 19.03 -2.18
CA SER A 103 3.44 17.99 -3.19
C SER A 103 2.53 18.48 -4.32
N THR A 104 2.69 17.91 -5.52
CA THR A 104 1.74 18.13 -6.61
C THR A 104 0.34 17.57 -6.27
N SER A 105 0.26 16.51 -5.46
CA SER A 105 -0.98 16.05 -4.82
C SER A 105 -0.66 15.16 -3.61
N ALA A 106 -0.92 15.69 -2.41
CA ALA A 106 -0.70 14.92 -1.19
C ALA A 106 -1.71 13.77 -1.02
N GLU A 107 -2.88 13.89 -1.65
CA GLU A 107 -3.93 12.86 -1.66
C GLU A 107 -3.44 11.54 -2.27
N ASN A 108 -2.48 11.59 -3.20
CA ASN A 108 -1.86 10.39 -3.75
C ASN A 108 -1.13 9.56 -2.68
N PHE A 109 -0.50 10.21 -1.70
CA PHE A 109 0.14 9.52 -0.58
C PHE A 109 -0.90 8.90 0.35
N LEU A 110 -2.02 9.58 0.58
CA LEU A 110 -3.14 9.02 1.34
C LEU A 110 -3.74 7.79 0.63
N LEU A 111 -3.93 7.87 -0.69
CA LEU A 111 -4.41 6.75 -1.49
C LEU A 111 -3.39 5.59 -1.47
N ALA A 112 -2.10 5.88 -1.62
CA ALA A 112 -1.03 4.89 -1.49
C ALA A 112 -1.05 4.21 -0.11
N TYR A 113 -1.23 4.97 0.97
CA TYR A 113 -1.40 4.44 2.32
C TYR A 113 -2.61 3.49 2.42
N LYS A 114 -3.78 3.87 1.88
CA LYS A 114 -4.97 3.01 1.90
C LYS A 114 -4.78 1.73 1.09
N LEU A 115 -4.18 1.82 -0.09
CA LEU A 115 -3.92 0.68 -0.96
C LEU A 115 -2.92 -0.28 -0.33
N SER A 116 -1.78 0.22 0.17
CA SER A 116 -0.76 -0.60 0.84
C SER A 116 -1.28 -1.22 2.14
N SER A 117 -2.08 -0.49 2.93
CA SER A 117 -2.71 -1.04 4.15
C SER A 117 -3.67 -2.18 3.83
N THR A 118 -4.47 -2.02 2.78
CA THR A 118 -5.40 -3.05 2.32
C THR A 118 -4.64 -4.26 1.77
N ALA A 119 -3.57 -4.03 1.00
CA ALA A 119 -2.70 -5.10 0.50
C ALA A 119 -2.09 -5.91 1.65
N LEU A 120 -1.58 -5.23 2.68
CA LEU A 120 -1.01 -5.88 3.86
C LEU A 120 -2.05 -6.75 4.57
N ALA A 121 -3.23 -6.20 4.87
CA ALA A 121 -4.30 -6.95 5.53
C ALA A 121 -4.76 -8.18 4.71
N MET A 122 -4.79 -8.07 3.38
CA MET A 122 -5.08 -9.20 2.50
C MET A 122 -4.00 -10.29 2.57
N LEU A 123 -2.72 -9.91 2.50
CA LEU A 123 -1.61 -10.87 2.57
C LEU A 123 -1.51 -11.53 3.94
N GLU A 124 -1.76 -10.79 5.03
CA GLU A 124 -1.82 -11.32 6.39
C GLU A 124 -2.93 -12.36 6.54
N LYS A 125 -4.12 -12.06 6.01
CA LYS A 125 -5.25 -12.99 5.96
C LYS A 125 -4.90 -14.26 5.17
N ASP A 126 -4.20 -14.10 4.05
CA ASP A 126 -3.77 -15.20 3.19
C ASP A 126 -2.51 -15.91 3.71
N ARG A 127 -1.91 -15.41 4.80
CA ARG A 127 -0.64 -15.89 5.39
C ARG A 127 0.54 -15.88 4.42
N ASP A 128 0.54 -14.95 3.47
CA ASP A 128 1.65 -14.75 2.53
C ASP A 128 2.75 -13.88 3.17
N THR A 129 3.45 -14.47 4.14
CA THR A 129 4.55 -13.81 4.88
C THR A 129 5.74 -13.52 3.98
N LEU A 130 5.93 -14.31 2.91
CA LEU A 130 7.05 -14.14 1.99
C LEU A 130 6.92 -12.83 1.20
N THR A 131 5.74 -12.55 0.63
CA THR A 131 5.51 -11.29 -0.08
C THR A 131 5.61 -10.10 0.88
N ILE A 132 5.03 -10.19 2.08
CA ILE A 132 5.10 -9.12 3.10
C ILE A 132 6.55 -8.79 3.44
N GLN A 133 7.39 -9.80 3.69
CA GLN A 133 8.78 -9.62 4.08
C GLN A 133 9.63 -9.11 2.90
N LYS A 134 9.51 -9.72 1.73
CA LYS A 134 10.30 -9.37 0.54
C LYS A 134 10.11 -7.91 0.13
N GLU A 135 8.87 -7.44 0.15
CA GLU A 135 8.51 -6.08 -0.28
C GLU A 135 8.54 -5.07 0.88
N ASN A 136 8.85 -5.53 2.10
CA ASN A 136 8.79 -4.76 3.34
C ASN A 136 7.49 -3.94 3.48
N LEU A 137 6.36 -4.56 3.15
CA LEU A 137 5.09 -3.86 2.94
C LEU A 137 4.61 -3.10 4.17
N ALA A 138 4.87 -3.64 5.36
CA ALA A 138 4.56 -2.97 6.62
C ALA A 138 5.26 -1.61 6.76
N ARG A 139 6.52 -1.49 6.30
CA ARG A 139 7.25 -0.23 6.27
C ARG A 139 6.70 0.73 5.22
N ILE A 140 6.30 0.22 4.06
CA ILE A 140 5.70 1.04 2.99
C ILE A 140 4.38 1.67 3.45
N VAL A 141 3.59 0.97 4.26
CA VAL A 141 2.38 1.54 4.88
C VAL A 141 2.74 2.78 5.73
N ALA A 142 3.72 2.66 6.62
CA ALA A 142 4.17 3.78 7.45
C ALA A 142 4.76 4.92 6.62
N LEU A 143 5.58 4.59 5.61
CA LEU A 143 6.20 5.54 4.69
C LEU A 143 5.16 6.42 3.99
N ASN A 144 4.13 5.79 3.42
CA ASN A 144 3.07 6.50 2.72
C ASN A 144 2.29 7.45 3.63
N TYR A 145 2.02 7.01 4.86
CA TYR A 145 1.28 7.82 5.82
C TYR A 145 2.10 9.01 6.34
N ASP A 146 3.37 8.78 6.67
CA ASP A 146 4.28 9.86 7.08
C ASP A 146 4.46 10.88 5.96
N ARG A 147 4.54 10.45 4.69
CA ARG A 147 4.62 11.37 3.55
C ARG A 147 3.35 12.21 3.40
N TYR A 148 2.17 11.60 3.56
CA TYR A 148 0.90 12.32 3.57
C TYR A 148 0.87 13.39 4.69
N LEU A 149 1.23 13.00 5.92
CA LEU A 149 1.26 13.92 7.05
C LEU A 149 2.28 15.04 6.82
N LEU A 150 3.47 14.72 6.30
CA LEU A 150 4.51 15.71 6.08
C LEU A 150 4.03 16.81 5.13
N PHE A 151 3.42 16.44 4.00
CA PHE A 151 2.98 17.40 2.99
C PHE A 151 1.64 18.08 3.31
N THR A 152 0.90 17.65 4.33
CA THR A 152 -0.40 18.26 4.71
C THR A 152 -0.41 18.90 6.09
N LYS A 153 0.51 18.50 6.97
CA LYS A 153 0.58 18.91 8.38
C LYS A 153 1.98 19.33 8.82
N GLY A 154 3.02 19.13 8.00
CA GLY A 154 4.40 19.52 8.34
C GLY A 154 5.09 18.60 9.35
N TYR A 155 4.48 17.46 9.70
CA TYR A 155 5.05 16.47 10.61
C TYR A 155 4.81 15.05 10.09
N GLN A 156 5.44 14.06 10.74
CA GLN A 156 5.23 12.65 10.49
C GLN A 156 4.93 11.88 11.79
N LYS A 157 4.40 10.67 11.67
CA LYS A 157 4.00 9.85 12.81
C LYS A 157 5.08 8.84 13.21
N PHE A 158 5.63 8.12 12.25
CA PHE A 158 6.52 6.99 12.52
C PHE A 158 8.00 7.37 12.51
N GLY A 159 8.41 8.26 11.58
CA GLY A 159 9.81 8.68 11.43
C GLY A 159 10.49 8.05 10.21
N THR A 160 9.80 8.00 9.08
CA THR A 160 10.28 7.39 7.83
C THR A 160 10.75 8.41 6.78
N GLN A 161 10.35 9.68 6.90
CA GLN A 161 10.66 10.74 5.95
C GLN A 161 11.80 11.63 6.43
N PHE A 162 12.57 12.11 5.47
CA PHE A 162 13.64 13.08 5.65
C PHE A 162 13.35 14.29 4.77
N ILE A 163 13.85 15.45 5.18
CA ILE A 163 13.79 16.72 4.46
C ILE A 163 15.20 17.24 4.27
N PHE A 164 15.45 17.90 3.15
CA PHE A 164 16.67 18.66 2.94
C PHE A 164 16.50 20.05 3.55
N ASP A 165 17.43 20.48 4.40
CA ASP A 165 17.47 21.83 4.94
C ASP A 165 18.40 22.69 4.07
N ASP A 166 17.83 23.64 3.32
CA ASP A 166 18.58 24.49 2.40
C ASP A 166 19.57 25.42 3.12
N HIS A 167 19.37 25.74 4.40
CA HIS A 167 20.28 26.60 5.15
C HIS A 167 21.52 25.83 5.61
N THR A 168 21.33 24.60 6.11
CA THR A 168 22.44 23.78 6.59
C THR A 168 23.01 22.86 5.53
N GLN A 169 22.33 22.68 4.40
CA GLN A 169 22.64 21.72 3.33
C GLN A 169 22.69 20.27 3.85
N GLU A 170 21.83 19.93 4.81
CA GLU A 170 21.81 18.61 5.44
C GLU A 170 20.47 17.90 5.24
N MET A 171 20.52 16.57 5.10
CA MET A 171 19.32 15.73 5.20
C MET A 171 18.98 15.54 6.68
N LEU A 172 17.81 16.03 7.08
CA LEU A 172 17.28 15.94 8.44
C LEU A 172 16.09 14.98 8.47
N LEU A 173 15.97 14.21 9.55
CA LEU A 173 14.73 13.51 9.86
C LEU A 173 13.62 14.55 10.03
N ALA A 174 12.53 14.40 9.27
CA ALA A 174 11.43 15.37 9.29
C ALA A 174 10.75 15.38 10.68
N PRO A 175 10.08 16.49 11.07
CA PRO A 175 9.50 16.62 12.40
C PRO A 175 8.58 15.47 12.76
N ILE A 176 8.80 14.82 13.90
CA ILE A 176 7.97 13.69 14.37
C ILE A 176 7.03 14.19 15.46
N ASP A 177 5.72 14.01 15.28
CA ASP A 177 4.80 14.11 16.40
C ASP A 177 4.91 12.84 17.27
N THR A 178 5.63 13.00 18.37
CA THR A 178 5.98 11.90 19.28
C THR A 178 4.77 11.33 20.02
N THR A 179 3.62 11.99 19.97
CA THR A 179 2.38 11.56 20.64
C THR A 179 1.55 10.57 19.80
N LEU A 180 1.80 10.50 18.48
CA LEU A 180 0.94 9.74 17.56
C LEU A 180 1.27 8.25 17.45
N ALA A 181 2.48 7.83 17.83
CA ALA A 181 2.94 6.44 17.74
C ALA A 181 3.80 6.01 18.91
N SER A 182 3.49 4.82 19.44
CA SER A 182 4.36 4.10 20.38
C SER A 182 5.45 3.31 19.65
N ASP A 183 6.51 2.92 20.35
CA ASP A 183 7.55 2.05 19.78
C ASP A 183 7.04 0.66 19.43
N ALA A 184 6.02 0.16 20.14
CA ALA A 184 5.33 -1.08 19.77
C ALA A 184 4.60 -0.95 18.43
N GLU A 185 4.05 0.23 18.12
CA GLU A 185 3.44 0.50 16.82
C GLU A 185 4.50 0.66 15.73
N ARG A 186 5.60 1.39 15.98
CA ARG A 186 6.74 1.49 15.05
C ARG A 186 7.29 0.12 14.67
N ALA A 187 7.43 -0.78 15.65
CA ALA A 187 7.91 -2.14 15.42
C ALA A 187 7.02 -2.93 14.44
N LYS A 188 5.68 -2.77 14.50
CA LYS A 188 4.76 -3.39 13.54
C LYS A 188 4.99 -2.95 12.10
N HIS A 189 5.52 -1.74 11.91
CA HIS A 189 5.85 -1.17 10.62
C HIS A 189 7.34 -1.28 10.26
N HIS A 190 8.13 -2.06 11.01
CA HIS A 190 9.58 -2.15 10.83
C HIS A 190 10.27 -0.77 10.83
N VAL A 191 9.78 0.11 11.70
CA VAL A 191 10.37 1.41 12.00
C VAL A 191 11.09 1.31 13.35
N GLU A 192 12.28 1.90 13.43
CA GLU A 192 13.08 1.87 14.66
C GLU A 192 12.37 2.61 15.81
N PRO A 193 12.64 2.26 17.08
CA PRO A 193 12.15 3.00 18.24
C PRO A 193 12.53 4.49 18.18
N LEU A 194 11.68 5.37 18.72
CA LEU A 194 11.86 6.82 18.65
C LEU A 194 13.22 7.27 19.17
N LYS A 195 13.61 6.76 20.34
CA LYS A 195 14.92 7.09 20.94
C LYS A 195 16.09 6.72 20.02
N THR A 196 15.98 5.60 19.31
CA THR A 196 17.00 5.15 18.36
C THR A 196 17.04 6.05 17.13
N LEU A 197 15.88 6.41 16.56
CA LEU A 197 15.80 7.33 15.42
C LEU A 197 16.44 8.69 15.74
N LEU A 198 16.09 9.28 16.88
CA LEU A 198 16.60 10.60 17.29
C LEU A 198 18.08 10.56 17.68
N ALA A 199 18.59 9.43 18.17
CA ALA A 199 20.02 9.28 18.48
C ALA A 199 20.89 9.11 17.23
N LYS A 200 20.35 8.51 16.16
CA LYS A 200 21.09 8.23 14.91
C LYS A 200 21.04 9.38 13.89
N ASN A 201 20.00 10.21 13.94
CA ASN A 201 19.74 11.20 12.90
C ASN A 201 19.68 12.60 13.49
N LYS A 202 20.22 13.58 12.77
CA LYS A 202 19.82 14.97 12.96
C LYS A 202 18.35 15.10 12.57
N TYR A 203 17.59 15.90 13.31
CA TYR A 203 16.17 16.05 13.09
C TYR A 203 15.74 17.50 13.24
N LYS A 204 14.68 17.85 12.51
CA LYS A 204 14.02 19.15 12.67
C LYS A 204 12.98 19.02 13.79
N PRO A 205 13.01 19.87 14.84
CA PRO A 205 12.00 19.83 15.88
C PRO A 205 10.61 20.18 15.30
N LEU A 206 9.57 19.65 15.93
CA LEU A 206 8.20 20.09 15.65
C LEU A 206 8.08 21.57 16.02
N ARG A 207 7.45 22.37 15.16
CA ARG A 207 7.18 23.78 15.48
C ARG A 207 6.11 23.81 16.56
N ASP A 208 6.33 24.55 17.62
CA ASP A 208 5.27 24.93 18.55
C ASP A 208 4.38 25.95 17.81
N GLU A 209 3.09 25.64 17.64
CA GLU A 209 2.09 26.60 17.12
C GLU A 209 1.73 27.66 18.16
#